data_AF-M4I1L4-F1
#
_entry.id   AF-M4I1L4-F1
#
_cell.length_a   1.000
_cell.length_b   1.000
_cell.length_c   1.000
_cell.angle_alpha   90.00
_cell.angle_beta   90.00
_cell.angle_gamma   90.00
#
_symmetry.space_group_name_H-M   'P 1'
#
loop_
_entity.id
_entity.type
_entity.pdbx_description
1 polymer ?
#
loop_
_entity_poly.entity_id
_entity_poly.type
_entity_poly.pdbx_seq_one_letter_code
_entity_poly.pdbx_strand_id
1 'polypeptide(L)'
;SESLEQKGKLESVGRFSYLAELSKNTPSTANITAYADIVRERAIVREMILVANKIANAGYDTQGRKSEELLDYAESSVFKIAEKRFKKDSGPKNVEQILDETVSSIEKLFLSPHDGVTGINTGYQDLNKKTSGLQRSELIIIAARPSMGKTTFAMNLCENAAMLYD
;
A
#
# COMPACT_ATOMS: atom_id res chain seq x y z
N SER A 1 -20.39 -17.48 10.28
CA SER A 1 -20.60 -18.93 10.45
C SER A 1 -21.00 -19.59 9.13
N GLU A 2 -22.04 -19.07 8.47
CA GLU A 2 -22.61 -19.62 7.23
C GLU A 2 -21.60 -19.86 6.08
N SER A 3 -20.68 -18.92 5.83
CA SER A 3 -19.62 -19.12 4.82
C SER A 3 -18.62 -20.23 5.17
N LEU A 4 -18.35 -20.49 6.47
CA LEU A 4 -17.48 -21.58 6.91
C LEU A 4 -18.19 -22.94 6.84
N GLU A 5 -19.51 -22.94 7.01
CA GLU A 5 -20.37 -24.10 6.90
C GLU A 5 -20.53 -24.54 5.44
N GLN A 6 -20.81 -23.60 4.53
CA GLN A 6 -20.81 -23.87 3.07
C GLN A 6 -19.47 -24.43 2.56
N LYS A 7 -18.35 -24.03 3.18
CA LYS A 7 -17.01 -24.51 2.82
C LYS A 7 -16.61 -25.80 3.55
N GLY A 8 -17.48 -26.37 4.39
CA GLY A 8 -17.19 -27.57 5.19
C GLY A 8 -16.05 -27.41 6.21
N LYS A 9 -15.66 -26.17 6.55
CA LYS A 9 -14.52 -25.89 7.44
C LYS A 9 -14.94 -25.63 8.89
N LEU A 10 -16.23 -25.48 9.17
CA LEU A 10 -16.75 -25.10 10.48
C LEU A 10 -16.28 -26.04 11.61
N GLU A 11 -16.15 -27.33 11.34
CA GLU A 11 -15.65 -28.30 12.34
C GLU A 11 -14.16 -28.11 12.63
N SER A 12 -13.35 -27.93 11.58
CA SER A 12 -11.88 -27.77 11.69
C SER A 12 -11.46 -26.54 12.52
N VAL A 13 -12.32 -25.53 12.62
CA VAL A 13 -12.06 -24.28 13.35
C VAL A 13 -12.67 -24.26 14.76
N GLY A 14 -13.15 -25.39 15.29
CA GLY A 14 -13.71 -25.47 16.65
C GLY A 14 -15.20 -25.13 16.76
N ARG A 15 -15.92 -25.13 15.63
CA ARG A 15 -17.37 -24.86 15.52
C ARG A 15 -17.79 -23.47 16.05
N PHE A 16 -19.10 -23.28 16.18
CA PHE A 16 -19.69 -22.01 16.62
C PHE A 16 -19.23 -21.57 18.02
N SER A 17 -19.00 -22.51 18.93
CA SER A 17 -18.54 -22.24 20.30
C SER A 17 -17.22 -21.47 20.34
N TYR A 18 -16.24 -21.84 19.50
CA TYR A 18 -14.95 -21.17 19.45
C TYR A 18 -15.04 -19.74 18.89
N LEU A 19 -15.91 -19.52 17.90
CA LEU A 19 -16.16 -18.19 17.35
C LEU A 19 -16.83 -17.27 18.38
N ALA A 20 -17.77 -17.81 19.17
CA ALA A 20 -18.42 -17.07 20.24
C ALA A 20 -17.44 -16.69 21.36
N GLU A 21 -16.47 -17.56 21.67
CA GLU A 21 -15.41 -17.29 22.63
C GLU A 21 -14.45 -16.18 22.14
N LEU A 22 -14.01 -16.23 20.88
CA LEU A 22 -13.19 -15.17 20.28
C LEU A 22 -13.89 -13.80 20.32
N SER A 23 -15.21 -13.77 20.08
CA SER A 23 -16.00 -12.55 20.16
C SER A 23 -16.07 -11.98 21.58
N LYS A 24 -16.06 -12.84 22.61
CA LYS A 24 -16.11 -12.42 24.02
C LYS A 24 -14.74 -12.00 24.56
N ASN A 25 -13.67 -12.63 24.08
CA ASN A 25 -12.30 -12.40 24.55
C ASN A 25 -11.60 -11.23 23.84
N THR A 26 -12.27 -10.52 22.93
CA THR A 26 -11.71 -9.35 22.25
C THR A 26 -11.99 -8.09 23.09
N PRO A 27 -10.98 -7.50 23.78
CA PRO A 27 -11.24 -6.46 24.79
C PRO A 27 -11.69 -5.12 24.17
N SER A 28 -11.13 -4.76 23.01
CA SER A 28 -11.50 -3.56 22.25
C SER A 28 -10.95 -3.64 20.83
N THR A 29 -11.74 -3.25 19.83
CA THR A 29 -11.32 -3.15 18.42
C THR A 29 -10.43 -1.94 18.16
N ALA A 30 -10.35 -0.98 19.09
CA ALA A 30 -9.57 0.25 18.95
C ALA A 30 -8.07 -0.02 18.75
N ASN A 31 -7.55 -1.13 19.31
CA ASN A 31 -6.13 -1.50 19.26
C ASN A 31 -5.85 -2.71 18.37
N ILE A 32 -6.71 -3.01 17.38
CA ILE A 32 -6.52 -4.16 16.49
C ILE A 32 -5.17 -4.13 15.76
N THR A 33 -4.67 -2.94 15.43
CA THR A 33 -3.35 -2.74 14.80
C THR A 33 -2.21 -3.18 15.71
N ALA A 34 -2.25 -2.80 16.99
CA ALA A 34 -1.22 -3.20 17.96
C ALA A 34 -1.18 -4.73 18.15
N TYR A 35 -2.34 -5.39 18.22
CA TYR A 35 -2.38 -6.85 18.29
C TYR A 35 -1.88 -7.51 17.00
N ALA A 36 -2.22 -6.96 15.83
CA ALA A 36 -1.72 -7.44 14.55
C ALA A 36 -0.20 -7.32 14.47
N ASP A 37 0.38 -6.23 14.97
CA ASP A 37 1.82 -6.02 15.02
C ASP A 37 2.52 -7.03 15.93
N ILE A 38 1.95 -7.32 17.11
CA ILE A 38 2.48 -8.36 18.01
C ILE A 38 2.48 -9.73 17.32
N VAL A 39 1.38 -10.11 16.67
CA VAL A 39 1.27 -11.39 15.97
C VAL A 39 2.28 -11.46 14.81
N ARG A 40 2.43 -10.37 14.05
CA ARG A 40 3.39 -10.25 12.95
C ARG A 40 4.82 -10.40 13.44
N GLU A 41 5.21 -9.70 14.51
CA GLU A 41 6.55 -9.77 15.10
C GLU A 41 6.88 -11.20 15.53
N ARG A 42 5.95 -11.86 16.23
CA ARG A 42 6.13 -13.26 16.65
C ARG A 42 6.20 -14.22 15.47
N ALA A 43 5.49 -13.95 14.37
CA ALA A 43 5.57 -14.77 13.17
C ALA A 43 6.95 -14.67 12.50
N ILE A 44 7.53 -13.46 12.42
CA ILE A 44 8.87 -13.24 11.86
C ILE A 44 9.93 -13.98 12.68
N VAL A 45 9.87 -13.90 14.01
CA VAL A 45 10.80 -14.62 14.90
C VAL A 45 10.72 -16.13 14.68
N ARG A 46 9.50 -16.70 14.55
CA ARG A 46 9.33 -18.14 14.27
C ARG A 46 9.91 -18.51 12.91
N GLU A 47 9.72 -17.68 11.90
CA GLU A 47 10.25 -17.93 10.56
C GLU A 47 11.79 -17.90 10.53
N MET A 48 12.39 -16.96 11.26
CA MET A 48 13.85 -16.89 11.42
C MET A 48 14.42 -18.18 12.02
N ILE A 49 13.77 -18.74 13.05
CA ILE A 49 14.17 -20.02 13.64
C ILE A 49 14.07 -21.16 12.62
N LEU A 50 12.99 -21.21 11.84
CA LEU A 50 12.82 -22.23 10.81
C LEU A 50 13.90 -22.15 9.72
N VAL A 51 14.26 -20.94 9.27
CA VAL A 51 15.31 -20.74 8.26
C VAL A 51 16.69 -21.06 8.83
N ALA A 52 16.98 -20.65 10.06
CA ALA A 52 18.24 -20.99 10.72
C ALA A 52 18.44 -22.51 10.81
N ASN A 53 17.40 -23.26 11.18
CA ASN A 53 17.44 -24.73 11.20
C ASN A 53 17.67 -25.33 9.81
N LYS A 54 17.03 -24.77 8.76
CA LYS A 54 17.25 -25.23 7.38
C LYS A 54 18.68 -25.01 6.90
N ILE A 55 19.25 -23.84 7.21
CA ILE A 55 20.64 -23.51 6.86
C ILE A 55 21.60 -24.43 7.62
N ALA A 56 21.39 -24.63 8.92
CA ALA A 56 22.20 -25.54 9.72
C ALA A 56 22.14 -26.97 9.18
N ASN A 57 20.95 -27.48 8.86
CA ASN A 57 20.77 -28.82 8.28
C ASN A 57 21.48 -28.95 6.92
N ALA A 58 21.42 -27.93 6.06
CA ALA A 58 22.14 -27.93 4.78
C ALA A 58 23.67 -27.91 4.94
N GLY A 59 24.17 -27.38 6.06
CA GLY A 59 25.59 -27.45 6.40
C GLY A 59 26.03 -28.83 6.90
N TYR A 60 25.16 -29.55 7.61
CA TYR A 60 25.43 -30.92 8.07
C TYR A 60 25.27 -31.97 6.97
N ASP A 61 24.22 -31.86 6.15
CA ASP A 61 23.96 -32.72 4.99
C ASP A 61 24.06 -31.88 3.71
N THR A 62 25.26 -31.80 3.15
CA THR A 62 25.56 -30.96 1.99
C THR A 62 25.05 -31.55 0.68
N GLN A 63 24.71 -32.85 0.64
CA GLN A 63 24.26 -33.56 -0.56
C GLN A 63 25.16 -33.36 -1.80
N GLY A 64 26.45 -33.09 -1.60
CA GLY A 64 27.41 -32.85 -2.68
C GLY A 64 27.46 -31.41 -3.21
N ARG A 65 26.72 -30.47 -2.63
CA ARG A 65 26.80 -29.04 -2.97
C ARG A 65 28.12 -28.44 -2.52
N LYS A 66 28.64 -27.49 -3.30
CA LYS A 66 29.83 -26.72 -2.95
C LYS A 66 29.48 -25.65 -1.91
N SER A 67 30.50 -25.13 -1.24
CA SER A 67 30.34 -24.07 -0.23
C SER A 67 29.68 -22.80 -0.80
N GLU A 68 29.99 -22.43 -2.05
CA GLU A 68 29.36 -21.28 -2.75
C GLU A 68 27.84 -21.43 -2.83
N GLU A 69 27.36 -22.61 -3.27
CA GLU A 69 25.92 -22.88 -3.41
C GLU A 69 25.19 -22.88 -2.07
N LEU A 70 25.86 -23.29 -0.98
CA LEU A 70 25.30 -23.27 0.37
C LEU A 70 25.21 -21.84 0.92
N LEU A 71 26.18 -20.98 0.61
CA LEU A 71 26.17 -19.56 0.92
C LEU A 71 25.02 -18.85 0.18
N ASP A 72 24.88 -19.07 -1.13
CA ASP A 72 23.79 -18.51 -1.93
C ASP A 72 22.41 -18.94 -1.40
N TYR A 73 22.28 -20.22 -1.01
CA TYR A 73 21.05 -20.73 -0.40
C TYR A 73 20.73 -20.02 0.93
N ALA A 74 21.74 -19.80 1.78
CA ALA A 74 21.56 -19.11 3.05
C ALA A 74 21.16 -17.65 2.83
N GLU A 75 21.84 -16.93 1.94
CA GLU A 75 21.53 -15.55 1.60
C GLU A 75 20.11 -15.41 1.05
N SER A 76 19.73 -16.23 0.07
CA SER A 76 18.38 -16.21 -0.50
C SER A 76 17.30 -16.50 0.56
N SER A 77 17.58 -17.43 1.47
CA SER A 77 16.62 -17.81 2.52
C SER A 77 16.43 -16.70 3.56
N VAL A 78 17.50 -16.01 3.94
CA VAL A 78 17.45 -14.86 4.86
C VAL A 78 16.79 -13.67 4.17
N PHE A 79 17.11 -13.41 2.90
CA PHE A 79 16.54 -12.30 2.14
C PHE A 79 15.01 -12.40 2.02
N LYS A 80 14.47 -13.62 1.81
CA LYS A 80 13.02 -13.86 1.78
C LYS A 80 12.30 -13.47 3.08
N ILE A 81 12.97 -13.55 4.23
CA ILE A 81 12.40 -13.08 5.51
C ILE A 81 12.32 -11.55 5.51
N ALA A 82 13.38 -10.88 5.04
CA ALA A 82 13.43 -9.43 4.94
C ALA A 82 12.39 -8.87 3.97
N GLU A 83 12.17 -9.53 2.82
CA GLU A 83 11.20 -9.11 1.81
C GLU A 83 9.77 -9.09 2.35
N LYS A 84 9.38 -10.03 3.22
CA LYS A 84 8.06 -10.04 3.89
C LYS A 84 7.80 -8.82 4.77
N ARG A 85 8.85 -8.09 5.17
CA ARG A 85 8.73 -6.83 5.91
C ARG A 85 8.23 -5.71 5.02
N PHE A 86 8.59 -5.72 3.75
CA PHE A 86 8.21 -4.72 2.76
C PHE A 86 6.81 -5.03 2.22
N LYS A 87 5.98 -4.00 2.04
CA LYS A 87 4.69 -4.18 1.36
C LYS A 87 4.97 -4.59 -0.08
N LYS A 88 4.10 -5.43 -0.68
CA LYS A 88 4.18 -5.84 -2.09
C LYS A 88 4.33 -4.68 -3.09
N ASP A 89 3.98 -3.44 -2.70
CA ASP A 89 4.10 -2.24 -3.54
C ASP A 89 5.39 -1.43 -3.36
N SER A 90 6.29 -1.79 -2.44
CA SER A 90 7.52 -1.03 -2.17
C SER A 90 8.79 -1.69 -2.71
N GLY A 91 8.66 -2.65 -3.63
CA GLY A 91 9.77 -3.26 -4.34
C GLY A 91 10.22 -2.42 -5.55
N PRO A 92 11.41 -2.71 -6.12
CA PRO A 92 11.84 -2.08 -7.37
C PRO A 92 10.85 -2.39 -8.50
N LYS A 93 10.39 -1.35 -9.18
CA LYS A 93 9.58 -1.47 -10.41
C LYS A 93 10.50 -1.39 -11.63
N ASN A 94 10.21 -2.19 -12.65
CA ASN A 94 10.96 -2.12 -13.90
C ASN A 94 10.68 -0.78 -14.60
N VAL A 95 11.72 -0.12 -15.10
CA VAL A 95 11.63 1.18 -15.80
C VAL A 95 10.75 1.06 -17.05
N GLU A 96 10.78 -0.07 -17.76
CA GLU A 96 9.93 -0.31 -18.94
C GLU A 96 8.44 -0.18 -18.60
N GLN A 97 8.00 -0.70 -17.46
CA GLN A 97 6.61 -0.61 -17.01
C GLN A 97 6.20 0.84 -16.70
N ILE A 98 7.13 1.62 -16.13
CA ILE A 98 6.89 3.04 -15.82
C ILE A 98 6.82 3.86 -17.11
N LEU A 99 7.67 3.55 -18.10
CA LEU A 99 7.71 4.24 -19.38
C LEU A 99 6.39 4.08 -20.14
N ASP A 100 5.85 2.87 -20.23
CA ASP A 100 4.58 2.61 -20.90
C ASP A 100 3.42 3.40 -20.25
N GLU A 101 3.35 3.41 -18.90
CA GLU A 101 2.37 4.19 -18.15
C GLU A 101 2.54 5.70 -18.37
N THR A 102 3.78 6.18 -18.45
CA THR A 102 4.11 7.59 -18.65
C THR A 102 3.72 8.07 -20.05
N VAL A 103 4.06 7.29 -21.09
CA VAL A 103 3.70 7.62 -22.48
C VAL A 103 2.18 7.63 -22.65
N SER A 104 1.48 6.62 -22.12
CA SER A 104 0.01 6.59 -22.15
C SER A 104 -0.61 7.80 -21.43
N SER A 105 0.00 8.28 -20.35
CA SER A 105 -0.45 9.47 -19.63
C SER A 105 -0.24 10.74 -20.45
N ILE A 106 0.89 10.88 -21.16
CA ILE A 106 1.15 12.00 -22.06
C ILE A 106 0.15 12.01 -23.22
N GLU A 107 -0.13 10.86 -23.83
CA GLU A 107 -1.10 10.75 -24.91
C GLU A 107 -2.51 11.18 -24.48
N LYS A 108 -2.96 10.76 -23.28
CA LYS A 108 -4.24 11.20 -22.72
C LYS A 108 -4.31 12.71 -22.50
N LEU A 109 -3.23 13.31 -22.03
CA LEU A 109 -3.14 14.77 -21.85
C LEU A 109 -3.17 15.52 -23.19
N PHE A 110 -2.55 14.96 -24.23
CA PHE A 110 -2.57 15.54 -25.57
C PHE A 110 -3.96 15.44 -26.23
N LEU A 111 -4.67 14.32 -26.04
CA LEU A 111 -5.99 14.06 -26.63
C LEU A 111 -7.15 14.77 -25.94
N SER A 112 -6.94 15.37 -24.76
CA SER A 112 -7.97 16.07 -23.99
C SER A 112 -7.83 17.59 -24.18
N PRO A 113 -8.65 18.23 -25.03
CA PRO A 113 -8.52 19.65 -25.35
C PRO A 113 -9.11 20.53 -24.23
N HIS A 114 -8.39 20.66 -23.11
CA HIS A 114 -8.78 21.52 -21.99
C HIS A 114 -7.93 22.81 -21.91
N ASP A 115 -7.60 23.42 -23.05
CA ASP A 115 -6.89 24.72 -23.11
C ASP A 115 -5.59 24.77 -22.26
N GLY A 116 -4.87 23.64 -22.20
CA GLY A 116 -3.64 23.49 -21.41
C GLY A 116 -3.82 23.17 -19.93
N VAL A 117 -5.06 22.94 -19.46
CA VAL A 117 -5.36 22.50 -18.09
C VAL A 117 -5.28 20.97 -17.99
N THR A 118 -4.23 20.47 -17.34
CA THR A 118 -3.99 19.04 -17.11
C THR A 118 -4.56 18.55 -15.78
N GLY A 119 -4.78 19.47 -14.84
CA GLY A 119 -5.31 19.21 -13.50
C GLY A 119 -6.80 19.57 -13.35
N ILE A 120 -7.24 19.71 -12.10
CA ILE A 120 -8.58 20.21 -11.77
C ILE A 120 -8.65 21.72 -12.07
N ASN A 121 -9.62 22.12 -12.87
CA ASN A 121 -9.85 23.50 -13.27
C ASN A 121 -10.27 24.35 -12.06
N THR A 122 -9.58 25.47 -11.85
CA THR A 122 -9.82 26.37 -10.71
C THR A 122 -11.00 27.34 -10.91
N GLY A 123 -11.55 27.42 -12.13
CA GLY A 123 -12.51 28.45 -12.55
C GLY A 123 -11.86 29.80 -12.92
N TYR A 124 -10.56 29.98 -12.62
CA TYR A 124 -9.82 31.20 -12.93
C TYR A 124 -8.82 30.94 -14.07
N GLN A 125 -9.06 31.53 -15.24
CA GLN A 125 -8.20 31.33 -16.42
C GLN A 125 -6.75 31.72 -16.16
N ASP A 126 -6.51 32.84 -15.48
CA ASP A 126 -5.15 33.31 -15.19
C ASP A 126 -4.40 32.39 -14.21
N LEU A 127 -5.13 31.79 -13.26
CA LEU A 127 -4.55 30.82 -12.33
C LEU A 127 -4.24 29.50 -13.04
N ASN A 128 -5.17 29.03 -13.88
CA ASN A 128 -4.98 27.84 -14.70
C ASN A 128 -3.80 27.99 -15.68
N LYS A 129 -3.59 29.16 -16.30
CA LYS A 129 -2.43 29.40 -17.17
C LYS A 129 -1.10 29.28 -16.43
N LYS A 130 -1.08 29.55 -15.12
CA LYS A 130 0.13 29.47 -14.29
C LYS A 130 0.34 28.08 -13.66
N THR A 131 -0.73 27.34 -13.41
CA THR A 131 -0.70 26.08 -12.65
C THR A 131 -1.04 24.85 -13.50
N SER A 132 -1.55 25.07 -14.71
CA SER A 132 -2.20 24.03 -15.54
C SER A 132 -3.33 23.32 -14.80
N GLY A 133 -3.98 23.98 -13.84
CA GLY A 133 -4.96 23.39 -12.92
C GLY A 133 -4.32 22.75 -11.69
N LEU A 134 -5.15 22.28 -10.76
CA LEU A 134 -4.69 21.62 -9.52
C LEU A 134 -4.33 20.16 -9.84
N GLN A 135 -3.05 19.79 -9.77
CA GLN A 135 -2.62 18.45 -10.18
C GLN A 135 -2.95 17.40 -9.11
N ARG A 136 -3.20 16.17 -9.57
CA ARG A 136 -3.32 15.01 -8.65
C ARG A 136 -1.98 14.76 -7.98
N SER A 137 -2.02 14.32 -6.72
CA SER A 137 -0.84 14.06 -5.87
C SER A 137 -0.07 15.29 -5.39
N GLU A 138 -0.57 16.51 -5.62
CA GLU A 138 -0.02 17.73 -5.03
C GLU A 138 -0.72 18.12 -3.71
N LEU A 139 0.06 18.68 -2.78
CA LEU A 139 -0.47 19.36 -1.60
C LEU A 139 -0.44 20.88 -1.84
N ILE A 140 -1.61 21.46 -2.07
CA ILE A 140 -1.74 22.89 -2.37
C ILE A 140 -2.09 23.66 -1.09
N ILE A 141 -1.20 24.56 -0.67
CA ILE A 141 -1.34 25.34 0.56
C ILE A 141 -1.76 26.78 0.22
N ILE A 142 -2.93 27.19 0.70
CA ILE A 142 -3.40 28.57 0.59
C ILE A 142 -3.11 29.30 1.90
N ALA A 143 -2.28 30.33 1.87
CA ALA A 143 -1.94 31.16 3.04
C ALA A 143 -2.33 32.63 2.80
N ALA A 144 -2.96 33.27 3.78
CA ALA A 144 -3.25 34.70 3.78
C ALA A 144 -3.34 35.22 5.22
N ARG A 145 -3.21 36.53 5.41
CA ARG A 145 -3.43 37.16 6.74
C ARG A 145 -4.89 37.02 7.18
N PRO A 146 -5.19 37.10 8.49
CA PRO A 146 -6.57 37.15 8.98
C PRO A 146 -7.38 38.23 8.25
N SER A 147 -8.64 37.91 7.95
CA SER A 147 -9.58 38.80 7.24
C SER A 147 -9.24 39.15 5.78
N MET A 148 -8.25 38.49 5.15
CA MET A 148 -7.90 38.70 3.72
C MET A 148 -8.66 37.78 2.74
N GLY A 149 -9.73 37.09 3.20
CA GLY A 149 -10.57 36.28 2.31
C GLY A 149 -10.05 34.89 1.96
N LYS A 150 -9.14 34.30 2.74
CA LYS A 150 -8.63 32.91 2.51
C LYS A 150 -9.76 31.89 2.38
N THR A 151 -10.77 31.95 3.26
CA THR A 151 -11.92 31.03 3.23
C THR A 151 -12.78 31.27 1.99
N THR A 152 -13.06 32.53 1.65
CA THR A 152 -13.84 32.89 0.46
C THR A 152 -13.18 32.37 -0.81
N PHE A 153 -11.87 32.58 -0.97
CA PHE A 153 -11.11 32.05 -2.11
C PHE A 153 -11.14 30.52 -2.17
N ALA A 154 -10.93 29.84 -1.04
CA ALA A 154 -10.97 28.38 -0.98
C ALA A 154 -12.36 27.82 -1.32
N MET A 155 -13.44 28.44 -0.83
CA MET A 155 -14.81 28.00 -1.12
C MET A 155 -15.17 28.20 -2.59
N ASN A 156 -14.81 29.34 -3.19
CA ASN A 156 -15.02 29.58 -4.63
C ASN A 156 -14.23 28.58 -5.49
N LEU A 157 -13.02 28.21 -5.07
CA LEU A 157 -12.23 27.18 -5.75
C LEU A 157 -12.95 25.83 -5.72
N CYS A 158 -13.49 25.44 -4.57
CA CYS A 158 -14.27 24.21 -4.42
C CYS A 158 -15.57 24.24 -5.23
N GLU A 159 -16.29 25.36 -5.25
CA GLU A 159 -17.53 25.52 -6.01
C GLU A 159 -17.28 25.37 -7.52
N ASN A 160 -16.28 26.08 -8.06
CA ASN A 160 -15.91 25.94 -9.47
C ASN A 160 -15.48 24.52 -9.81
N ALA A 161 -14.69 23.87 -8.94
CA ALA A 161 -14.28 22.50 -9.14
C ALA A 161 -15.45 21.50 -9.08
N ALA A 162 -16.50 21.78 -8.31
CA ALA A 162 -17.70 20.93 -8.29
C ALA A 162 -18.53 21.11 -9.57
N MET A 163 -18.82 22.36 -9.96
CA MET A 163 -19.71 22.65 -11.08
C MET A 163 -19.12 22.31 -12.46
N LEU A 164 -17.79 22.30 -12.60
CA LEU A 164 -17.11 22.01 -13.87
C LEU A 164 -16.88 20.51 -14.13
N TYR A 165 -17.06 19.67 -13.11
CA TYR A 165 -16.72 18.23 -13.16
C TYR A 165 -17.92 17.30 -12.86
N ASP A 166 -19.14 17.85 -12.75
CA ASP A 166 -20.40 17.13 -12.89
C ASP A 166 -20.77 16.91 -14.38
#